data_AF-A0A355B3G3-F1
#
_entry.id   AF-A0A355B3G3-F1
#
_cell.length_a   1.000
_cell.length_b   1.000
_cell.length_c   1.000
_cell.angle_alpha   90.00
_cell.angle_beta   90.00
_cell.angle_gamma   90.00
#
_symmetry.space_group_name_H-M   'P 1'
#
loop_
_entity.id
_entity.type
_entity.pdbx_description
1 polymer ?
#
loop_
_entity_poly.entity_id
_entity_poly.type
_entity_poly.pdbx_seq_one_letter_code
_entity_poly.pdbx_strand_id
1 'polypeptide(L)'
;MKEYILPPTQARGRAQRGGQHSTGDFESMNEIPFLKRSIFILAALALCFTLAANGVNAGEATNRVKAGIDSVLNILRDPKLKMDGQKSVRRAKLRSAIEKQFDFKEMSRRSLARQWRKRTPKERIEFVDLFSGLMEKNYIGKIESYTDEVIRYTKEE
;
A
#
# COMPACT_ATOMS: atom_id res chain seq x y z
N MET A 1 -30.45 30.97 19.76
CA MET A 1 -31.81 30.51 19.47
C MET A 1 -32.56 31.68 18.84
N LYS A 2 -32.83 31.63 17.53
CA LYS A 2 -33.78 32.52 16.87
C LYS A 2 -34.59 31.65 15.91
N GLU A 3 -35.83 31.37 16.30
CA GLU A 3 -36.87 30.76 15.48
C GLU A 3 -37.17 31.68 14.30
N TYR A 4 -37.24 31.12 13.10
CA TYR A 4 -37.82 31.82 11.95
C TYR A 4 -39.17 31.18 11.64
N ILE A 5 -40.21 31.95 11.93
CA ILE A 5 -41.62 31.62 11.84
C ILE A 5 -42.07 31.83 10.39
N LEU A 6 -42.66 30.80 9.78
CA LEU A 6 -43.43 30.87 8.53
C LEU A 6 -44.80 31.51 8.78
N PRO A 7 -45.31 32.34 7.85
CA PRO A 7 -46.71 32.18 7.42
C PRO A 7 -46.96 32.64 5.95
N PRO A 8 -48.20 32.60 5.41
CA PRO A 8 -49.11 31.46 5.30
C PRO A 8 -49.56 31.21 3.84
N THR A 9 -50.25 30.10 3.67
CA THR A 9 -50.88 29.55 2.47
C THR A 9 -52.03 30.43 1.95
N GLN A 10 -52.15 30.61 0.63
CA GLN A 10 -53.43 30.94 0.01
C GLN A 10 -53.62 30.18 -1.32
N ALA A 11 -54.83 29.64 -1.47
CA ALA A 11 -55.20 28.63 -2.43
C ALA A 11 -56.04 29.21 -3.60
N ARG A 12 -55.95 28.49 -4.73
CA ARG A 12 -56.94 28.31 -5.82
C ARG A 12 -57.45 29.53 -6.60
N GLY A 13 -57.03 29.59 -7.87
CA GLY A 13 -57.89 29.87 -9.01
C GLY A 13 -57.91 28.65 -9.94
N ARG A 14 -59.11 28.20 -10.34
CA ARG A 14 -59.38 26.99 -11.15
C ARG A 14 -60.04 27.41 -12.48
N ALA A 15 -59.93 26.53 -13.48
CA ALA A 15 -60.63 26.47 -14.78
C ALA A 15 -59.91 27.21 -15.93
N GLN A 16 -59.73 26.65 -17.14
CA GLN A 16 -60.52 25.72 -17.96
C GLN A 16 -59.59 24.80 -18.79
N ARG A 17 -59.77 23.47 -18.85
CA ARG A 17 -60.69 22.65 -19.68
C ARG A 17 -60.25 22.53 -21.16
N GLY A 18 -59.82 21.32 -21.57
CA GLY A 18 -59.78 20.89 -22.96
C GLY A 18 -58.88 19.68 -23.24
N GLY A 19 -59.47 18.55 -23.67
CA GLY A 19 -58.77 17.53 -24.47
C GLY A 19 -58.47 16.20 -23.79
N GLN A 20 -59.36 15.21 -23.99
CA GLN A 20 -59.05 13.78 -23.86
C GLN A 20 -58.00 13.35 -24.89
N HIS A 21 -56.94 12.64 -24.49
CA HIS A 21 -56.45 11.47 -25.23
C HIS A 21 -55.45 10.63 -24.43
N SER A 22 -55.76 9.33 -24.38
CA SER A 22 -54.89 8.14 -24.22
C SER A 22 -53.91 8.03 -23.05
N THR A 23 -54.33 7.23 -22.07
CA THR A 23 -53.53 6.27 -21.32
C THR A 23 -52.73 5.32 -22.25
N GLY A 24 -51.44 5.14 -21.93
CA GLY A 24 -50.42 4.43 -22.71
C GLY A 24 -49.33 5.44 -23.06
N ASP A 25 -48.15 5.49 -22.42
CA ASP A 25 -47.16 4.42 -22.34
C ASP A 25 -46.24 4.63 -21.11
N PHE A 26 -46.51 3.94 -20.00
CA PHE A 26 -45.58 3.87 -18.85
C PHE A 26 -45.22 2.43 -18.49
N GLU A 27 -45.30 1.50 -19.44
CA GLU A 27 -44.90 0.10 -19.24
C GLU A 27 -44.11 -0.41 -20.44
N SER A 28 -42.87 0.04 -20.64
CA SER A 28 -41.98 -0.61 -21.62
C SER A 28 -40.50 -0.25 -21.41
N MET A 29 -39.96 -0.47 -20.22
CA MET A 29 -38.48 -0.47 -20.08
C MET A 29 -37.96 -1.41 -18.99
N ASN A 30 -38.67 -2.52 -18.71
CA ASN A 30 -38.19 -3.55 -17.79
C ASN A 30 -38.41 -5.00 -18.29
N GLU A 31 -38.35 -5.20 -19.61
CA GLU A 31 -38.45 -6.52 -20.26
C GLU A 31 -37.05 -7.04 -20.67
N ILE A 32 -36.07 -7.00 -19.76
CA ILE A 32 -34.89 -7.87 -19.91
C ILE A 32 -35.25 -9.17 -19.22
N PRO A 33 -35.42 -10.30 -19.94
CA PRO A 33 -35.84 -11.56 -19.33
C PRO A 33 -34.90 -11.90 -18.18
N PHE A 34 -35.48 -12.34 -17.05
CA PHE A 34 -34.78 -12.72 -15.82
C PHE A 34 -33.55 -13.61 -16.10
N LEU A 35 -33.63 -14.43 -17.15
CA LEU A 35 -32.57 -15.28 -17.67
C LEU A 35 -31.33 -14.51 -18.17
N LYS A 36 -31.50 -13.37 -18.86
CA LYS A 36 -30.38 -12.53 -19.30
C LYS A 36 -29.67 -11.86 -18.12
N ARG A 37 -30.41 -11.46 -17.08
CA ARG A 37 -29.81 -10.91 -15.84
C ARG A 37 -28.98 -11.96 -15.11
N SER A 38 -29.46 -13.20 -15.00
CA SER A 38 -28.69 -14.32 -14.47
C SER A 38 -27.44 -14.63 -15.30
N ILE A 39 -27.52 -14.56 -16.64
CA ILE A 39 -26.35 -14.72 -17.52
C ILE A 39 -25.32 -13.62 -17.29
N PHE A 40 -25.74 -12.36 -17.14
CA PHE A 40 -24.82 -11.25 -16.81
C PHE A 40 -24.18 -11.41 -15.43
N ILE A 41 -24.93 -11.86 -14.42
CA ILE A 41 -24.41 -12.12 -13.08
C ILE A 41 -23.42 -13.30 -13.08
N LEU A 42 -23.74 -14.39 -13.80
CA LEU A 42 -22.85 -15.53 -13.98
C LEU A 42 -21.58 -15.15 -14.76
N ALA A 43 -21.69 -14.32 -15.78
CA ALA A 43 -20.55 -13.81 -16.53
C ALA A 43 -19.67 -12.89 -15.67
N ALA A 44 -20.26 -12.03 -14.83
CA ALA A 44 -19.53 -11.19 -13.89
C ALA A 44 -18.84 -12.01 -12.79
N LEU A 45 -19.51 -13.05 -12.27
CA LEU A 45 -18.92 -13.99 -11.31
C LEU A 45 -17.79 -14.81 -11.92
N ALA A 46 -17.97 -15.30 -13.16
CA ALA A 46 -16.93 -16.00 -13.90
C ALA A 46 -15.72 -15.10 -14.18
N LEU A 47 -15.95 -13.82 -14.51
CA LEU A 47 -14.90 -12.82 -14.69
C LEU A 47 -14.18 -12.52 -13.36
N CYS A 48 -14.90 -12.38 -12.25
CA CYS A 48 -14.26 -12.25 -10.93
C CYS A 48 -13.44 -13.50 -10.56
N PHE A 49 -13.91 -14.69 -10.93
CA PHE A 49 -13.20 -15.94 -10.66
C PHE A 49 -11.92 -16.08 -11.51
N THR A 50 -11.92 -15.61 -12.76
CA THR A 50 -10.70 -15.58 -13.59
C THR A 50 -9.70 -14.53 -13.12
N LEU A 51 -10.16 -13.39 -12.58
CA LEU A 51 -9.27 -12.40 -11.97
C LEU A 51 -8.66 -12.88 -10.64
N ALA A 52 -9.42 -13.65 -9.85
CA ALA A 52 -8.94 -14.27 -8.61
C ALA A 52 -8.00 -15.46 -8.82
N ALA A 53 -7.90 -16.00 -10.04
CA ALA A 53 -7.01 -17.10 -10.39
C ALA A 53 -5.53 -16.67 -10.56
N ASN A 54 -5.21 -15.38 -10.41
CA ASN A 54 -3.83 -14.95 -10.20
C ASN A 54 -3.40 -15.43 -8.81
N GLY A 55 -2.79 -16.61 -8.76
CA GLY A 55 -2.29 -17.21 -7.54
C GLY A 55 -1.44 -16.19 -6.78
N VAL A 56 -1.89 -15.84 -5.57
CA VAL A 56 -1.06 -15.09 -4.62
C VAL A 56 0.16 -15.97 -4.33
N ASN A 57 1.31 -15.55 -4.85
CA ASN A 57 2.54 -16.30 -4.72
C ASN A 57 3.04 -16.18 -3.28
N ALA A 58 2.78 -17.22 -2.48
CA ALA A 58 3.13 -17.33 -1.06
C ALA A 58 4.65 -17.41 -0.77
N GLY A 59 5.47 -16.72 -1.56
CA GLY A 59 6.91 -16.61 -1.39
C GLY A 59 7.48 -15.23 -1.72
N GLU A 60 6.67 -14.23 -2.08
CA GLU A 60 7.18 -12.91 -2.47
C GLU A 60 7.97 -12.23 -1.33
N ALA A 61 7.50 -12.35 -0.08
CA ALA A 61 8.16 -11.77 1.08
C ALA A 61 9.51 -12.44 1.37
N THR A 62 9.56 -13.77 1.44
CA THR A 62 10.81 -14.52 1.66
C THR A 62 11.78 -14.31 0.51
N ASN A 63 11.29 -14.27 -0.74
CA ASN A 63 12.14 -14.00 -1.90
C ASN A 63 12.76 -12.60 -1.82
N ARG A 64 12.01 -11.60 -1.32
CA ARG A 64 12.55 -10.25 -1.09
C ARG A 64 13.64 -10.24 -0.02
N VAL A 65 13.43 -10.92 1.10
CA VAL A 65 14.43 -11.05 2.16
C VAL A 65 15.68 -11.77 1.64
N LYS A 66 15.51 -12.89 0.91
CA LYS A 66 16.60 -13.63 0.25
C LYS A 66 17.41 -12.72 -0.65
N ALA A 67 16.76 -11.99 -1.56
CA ALA A 67 17.44 -11.08 -2.47
C ALA A 67 18.23 -9.99 -1.74
N GLY A 68 17.70 -9.47 -0.62
CA GLY A 68 18.41 -8.52 0.23
C GLY A 68 19.68 -9.10 0.86
N ILE A 69 19.55 -10.30 1.44
CA ILE A 69 20.67 -11.04 2.05
C ILE A 69 21.73 -11.35 0.99
N ASP A 70 21.33 -11.88 -0.17
CA ASP A 70 22.24 -12.22 -1.26
C ASP A 70 23.00 -10.98 -1.75
N SER A 71 22.33 -9.83 -1.86
CA SER A 71 23.00 -8.57 -2.21
C SER A 71 24.06 -8.17 -1.20
N VAL A 72 23.80 -8.35 0.10
CA VAL A 72 24.76 -8.05 1.17
C VAL A 72 25.94 -9.03 1.12
N LEU A 73 25.68 -10.32 0.99
CA LEU A 73 26.71 -11.35 0.91
C LEU A 73 27.62 -11.16 -0.30
N ASN A 74 27.06 -10.79 -1.46
CA ASN A 74 27.84 -10.50 -2.66
C ASN A 74 28.81 -9.33 -2.44
N ILE A 75 28.39 -8.28 -1.73
CA ILE A 75 29.25 -7.15 -1.36
C ILE A 75 30.38 -7.60 -0.42
N LEU A 76 30.07 -8.43 0.58
CA LEU A 76 31.06 -8.92 1.55
C LEU A 76 32.05 -9.90 0.91
N ARG A 77 31.61 -10.68 -0.08
CA ARG A 77 32.45 -11.67 -0.77
C ARG A 77 33.34 -11.07 -1.86
N ASP A 78 33.01 -9.89 -2.39
CA ASP A 78 33.79 -9.21 -3.44
C ASP A 78 35.25 -8.96 -2.98
N PRO A 79 36.24 -9.65 -3.58
CA PRO A 79 37.65 -9.48 -3.21
C PRO A 79 38.14 -8.04 -3.37
N LYS A 80 37.60 -7.29 -4.34
CA LYS A 80 37.98 -5.88 -4.58
C LYS A 80 37.52 -4.96 -3.47
N LEU A 81 36.53 -5.38 -2.69
CA LEU A 81 36.03 -4.62 -1.54
C LEU A 81 36.68 -5.07 -0.23
N LYS A 82 37.42 -6.19 -0.21
CA LYS A 82 38.16 -6.67 0.97
C LYS A 82 39.52 -6.00 1.16
N MET A 83 40.05 -5.35 0.12
CA MET A 83 41.35 -4.68 0.16
C MET A 83 41.39 -3.54 1.20
N ASP A 84 42.58 -3.31 1.76
CA ASP A 84 42.82 -2.17 2.64
C ASP A 84 42.53 -0.85 1.92
N GLY A 85 41.86 0.07 2.60
CA GLY A 85 41.36 1.34 2.03
C GLY A 85 39.94 1.28 1.45
N GLN A 86 39.40 0.10 1.14
CA GLN A 86 38.06 -0.03 0.53
C GLN A 86 36.90 -0.06 1.55
N LYS A 87 37.20 0.07 2.85
CA LYS A 87 36.23 -0.02 3.94
C LYS A 87 35.07 0.97 3.80
N SER A 88 35.37 2.24 3.46
CA SER A 88 34.33 3.27 3.27
C SER A 88 33.43 2.93 2.09
N VAL A 89 34.01 2.51 0.97
CA VAL A 89 33.29 2.10 -0.25
C VAL A 89 32.40 0.89 0.03
N ARG A 90 32.93 -0.12 0.72
CA ARG A 90 32.17 -1.32 1.12
C ARG A 90 30.98 -0.94 2.00
N ARG A 91 31.19 -0.09 3.00
CA ARG A 91 30.10 0.39 3.88
C ARG A 91 29.04 1.19 3.13
N ALA A 92 29.44 2.05 2.20
CA ALA A 92 28.48 2.79 1.36
C ALA A 92 27.62 1.84 0.51
N LYS A 93 28.22 0.80 -0.09
CA LYS A 93 27.49 -0.24 -0.83
C LYS A 93 26.54 -1.03 0.08
N LEU A 94 27.00 -1.44 1.26
CA LEU A 94 26.17 -2.13 2.25
C LEU A 94 24.98 -1.27 2.67
N ARG A 95 25.20 0.01 2.96
CA ARG A 95 24.15 0.97 3.28
C ARG A 95 23.10 1.04 2.18
N SER A 96 23.52 1.20 0.93
CA SER A 96 22.59 1.24 -0.21
C SER A 96 21.80 -0.07 -0.40
N ALA A 97 22.42 -1.23 -0.14
CA ALA A 97 21.72 -2.51 -0.20
C ALA A 97 20.66 -2.64 0.92
N ILE A 98 20.99 -2.20 2.14
CA ILE A 98 20.11 -2.23 3.31
C ILE A 98 18.93 -1.26 3.15
N GLU A 99 19.17 -0.06 2.63
CA GLU A 99 18.13 0.96 2.39
C GLU A 99 17.03 0.50 1.42
N LYS A 100 17.30 -0.47 0.55
CA LYS A 100 16.29 -1.08 -0.35
C LYS A 100 15.37 -2.06 0.36
N GLN A 101 15.80 -2.59 1.50
CA GLN A 101 15.07 -3.59 2.26
C GLN A 101 14.25 -2.99 3.40
N PHE A 102 14.68 -1.86 3.96
CA PHE A 102 14.04 -1.24 5.12
C PHE A 102 13.44 0.13 4.82
N ASP A 103 12.18 0.33 5.24
CA ASP A 103 11.56 1.65 5.30
C ASP A 103 11.95 2.35 6.62
N PHE A 104 13.07 3.06 6.60
CA PHE A 104 13.56 3.78 7.77
C PHE A 104 12.62 4.88 8.25
N LYS A 105 11.78 5.44 7.36
CA LYS A 105 10.80 6.45 7.75
C LYS A 105 9.69 5.82 8.58
N GLU A 106 9.17 4.68 8.15
CA GLU A 106 8.14 3.95 8.88
C GLU A 106 8.70 3.38 10.21
N MET A 107 9.92 2.84 10.20
CA MET A 107 10.59 2.40 11.43
C MET A 107 10.74 3.55 12.42
N SER A 108 11.24 4.71 11.96
CA SER A 108 11.39 5.91 12.80
C SER A 108 10.05 6.39 13.36
N ARG A 109 9.00 6.39 12.52
CA ARG A 109 7.64 6.73 12.94
C ARG A 109 7.14 5.80 14.04
N ARG A 110 7.34 4.48 13.89
CA ARG A 110 6.94 3.48 14.88
C ARG A 110 7.71 3.62 16.18
N SER A 111 9.02 3.88 16.11
CA SER A 111 9.86 4.12 17.29
C SER A 111 9.45 5.36 18.09
N LEU A 112 9.04 6.45 17.44
CA LEU A 112 8.55 7.66 18.13
C LEU A 112 7.09 7.58 18.57
N ALA A 113 6.32 6.65 18.00
CA ALA A 113 4.91 6.44 18.31
C ALA A 113 4.10 7.76 18.34
N ARG A 114 3.50 8.08 19.49
CA ARG A 114 2.68 9.30 19.68
C ARG A 114 3.48 10.59 19.47
N GLN A 115 4.79 10.59 19.72
CA GLN A 115 5.63 11.77 19.58
C GLN A 115 5.87 12.14 18.11
N TRP A 116 5.77 11.20 17.18
CA TRP A 116 5.94 11.47 15.74
C TRP A 116 5.01 12.57 15.23
N ARG A 117 3.74 12.52 15.65
CA ARG A 117 2.72 13.49 15.25
C ARG A 117 3.03 14.91 15.75
N LYS A 118 3.75 15.03 16.87
CA LYS A 118 4.15 16.31 17.48
C LYS A 118 5.42 16.91 16.85
N ARG A 119 6.08 16.20 15.93
CA ARG A 119 7.26 16.70 15.23
C ARG A 119 6.86 17.45 13.96
N THR A 120 7.57 18.55 13.69
CA THR A 120 7.51 19.28 12.43
C THR A 120 8.05 18.42 11.29
N PRO A 121 7.75 18.75 10.02
CA PRO A 121 8.31 18.03 8.87
C PRO A 121 9.85 17.98 8.88
N LYS A 122 10.52 19.08 9.28
CA LYS A 122 11.98 19.15 9.37
C LYS A 122 12.53 18.21 10.45
N GLU A 123 11.96 18.24 11.65
CA GLU A 123 12.37 17.35 12.74
C GLU A 123 12.15 15.88 12.41
N ARG A 124 11.10 15.54 11.64
CA ARG A 124 10.87 14.16 11.18
C ARG A 124 11.96 13.68 10.24
N ILE A 125 12.40 14.53 9.30
CA ILE A 125 13.52 14.21 8.40
C ILE A 125 14.79 14.01 9.21
N GLU A 126 15.13 14.97 10.06
CA GLU A 126 16.32 14.91 10.90
C GLU A 126 16.34 13.67 11.81
N PHE A 127 15.19 13.33 12.41
CA PHE A 127 15.08 12.14 13.23
C PHE A 127 15.28 10.85 12.43
N VAL A 128 14.73 10.76 11.21
CA VAL A 128 14.94 9.59 10.33
C VAL A 128 16.41 9.43 10.00
N ASP A 129 17.12 10.52 9.70
CA ASP A 129 18.55 10.49 9.39
C ASP A 129 19.38 10.04 10.59
N LEU A 130 19.11 10.60 11.78
CA LEU A 130 19.79 10.23 13.02
C LEU A 130 19.52 8.78 13.42
N PHE A 131 18.27 8.33 13.33
CA PHE A 131 17.88 6.95 13.62
C PHE A 131 18.55 5.97 12.67
N SER A 132 18.57 6.26 11.37
CA SER A 132 19.21 5.42 10.35
C SER A 132 20.72 5.33 10.58
N GLY A 133 21.37 6.47 10.86
CA GLY A 133 22.79 6.52 11.19
C GLY A 133 23.15 5.77 12.48
N LEU A 134 22.27 5.82 13.49
CA LEU A 134 22.45 5.04 14.72
C LEU A 134 22.38 3.54 14.43
N MET A 135 21.38 3.08 13.68
CA MET A 135 21.25 1.66 13.32
C MET A 135 22.48 1.18 12.54
N GLU A 136 22.94 1.95 11.55
CA GLU A 136 24.16 1.61 10.81
C GLU A 136 25.36 1.44 11.74
N LYS A 137 25.64 2.42 12.61
CA LYS A 137 26.81 2.38 13.51
C LYS A 137 26.79 1.15 14.43
N ASN A 138 25.62 0.74 14.91
CA ASN A 138 25.49 -0.38 15.83
C ASN A 138 25.63 -1.76 15.17
N TYR A 139 25.25 -1.89 13.89
CA TYR A 139 25.17 -3.19 13.23
C TYR A 139 26.17 -3.40 12.10
N ILE A 140 26.73 -2.35 11.49
CA ILE A 140 27.64 -2.49 10.34
C ILE A 140 28.86 -3.35 10.66
N GLY A 141 29.41 -3.25 11.87
CA GLY A 141 30.54 -4.09 12.28
C GLY A 141 30.19 -5.59 12.34
N LYS A 142 28.97 -5.93 12.79
CA LYS A 142 28.50 -7.33 12.83
C LYS A 142 28.23 -7.88 11.43
N ILE A 143 27.73 -7.03 10.53
CA ILE A 143 27.53 -7.41 9.13
C ILE A 143 28.88 -7.66 8.46
N GLU A 144 29.88 -6.80 8.70
CA GLU A 144 31.22 -6.97 8.15
C GLU A 144 31.96 -8.21 8.68
N SER A 145 31.63 -8.69 9.88
CA SER A 145 32.23 -9.93 10.42
C SER A 145 31.62 -11.21 9.85
N TYR A 146 30.58 -11.12 9.04
CA TYR A 146 29.93 -12.28 8.42
C TYR A 146 30.82 -12.86 7.31
N THR A 147 31.25 -14.12 7.46
CA THR A 147 32.12 -14.79 6.49
C THR A 147 31.38 -15.92 5.77
N ASP A 148 31.18 -17.05 6.44
CA ASP A 148 30.75 -18.31 5.80
C ASP A 148 29.62 -19.02 6.55
N GLU A 149 28.85 -18.27 7.33
CA GLU A 149 27.70 -18.81 8.05
C GLU A 149 26.58 -19.23 7.09
N VAL A 150 25.92 -20.35 7.42
CA VAL A 150 24.85 -20.93 6.60
C VAL A 150 23.50 -20.33 6.98
N ILE A 151 22.87 -19.64 6.03
CA ILE A 151 21.52 -19.08 6.20
C ILE A 151 20.49 -20.10 5.74
N ARG A 152 19.62 -20.53 6.65
CA ARG A 152 18.49 -21.43 6.35
C ARG A 152 17.18 -20.64 6.39
N TYR A 153 16.44 -20.69 5.30
CA TYR A 153 15.11 -20.08 5.22
C TYR A 153 14.06 -21.12 5.62
N THR A 154 13.26 -20.80 6.63
CA THR A 154 12.10 -21.61 7.03
C THR A 154 10.90 -21.29 6.13
N LYS A 155 9.84 -22.11 6.20
CA LYS A 155 8.57 -21.77 5.53
C LYS A 155 7.98 -20.50 6.14
N GLU A 156 7.31 -19.71 5.31
CA GLU A 156 6.45 -18.61 5.75
C GLU A 156 5.14 -19.20 6.29
N GLU A 157 4.59 -18.60 7.36
CA GLU A 157 3.26 -18.93 7.91
C GLU A 157 2.18 -18.02 7.34
#